data_AF-A0A6M8VFY9-F1
#
_entry.id   AF-A0A6M8VFY9-F1
#
_cell.length_a   1.000
_cell.length_b   1.000
_cell.length_c   1.000
_cell.angle_alpha   90.00
_cell.angle_beta   90.00
_cell.angle_gamma   90.00
#
_symmetry.space_group_name_H-M   'P 1'
#
loop_
_entity.id
_entity.type
_entity.pdbx_description
1 polymer ?
#
loop_
_entity_poly.entity_id
_entity_poly.type
_entity_poly.pdbx_seq_one_letter_code
_entity_poly.pdbx_strand_id
1 'polypeptide(L)'
;MSKPYFPVESLYRMPWTMPDNGITWLEPTSQCNLSCYGCYRKNIKNSHKSLEQVKHELDFFQSQRKSDCISIAGGDPLVYPHIIELVKHIKSRGLKPIINTNGIALTKELLHNLKKAGVFGFTFHIDSKQGRGREEKWKDKNEVELNELRLYYAEMLAAEGGIACSFNSTVYGDTLQYVPELVAWAQKHIDIVDTMVFILFRYITPNTPFNFYIGDQRIVWTDIHYHSEQEEVVDLKSPMIVEKIRERFPDFAPSAFLNGTHKADDYKWLLSERIGNKNKIFGYTGKKFMELVMTVYHFKYDKYLSYASPKTLAMGRSTMFVLSLFDKGVRKALKNYLKYLAVNPFRIFKKAHLQSILIIQPPDLMANGDQSMCDGCPDITYWKDKDGKEQLVWSCRLEEPMKYGDFLRMIPKNAITNENEKVLHLNYNEK
;
A
#
# COMPACT_ATOMS: atom_id res chain seq x y z
N MET A 1 7.72 -29.70 -2.93
CA MET A 1 7.35 -28.27 -2.89
C MET A 1 5.95 -28.15 -3.46
N SER A 2 5.02 -27.51 -2.76
CA SER A 2 3.69 -27.18 -3.32
C SER A 2 3.89 -26.36 -4.59
N LYS A 3 3.07 -26.60 -5.64
CA LYS A 3 3.13 -25.78 -6.85
C LYS A 3 2.78 -24.33 -6.49
N PRO A 4 3.45 -23.32 -7.09
CA PRO A 4 3.13 -21.93 -6.83
C PRO A 4 1.70 -21.65 -7.30
N TYR A 5 1.00 -20.77 -6.58
CA TYR A 5 -0.41 -20.47 -6.87
C TYR A 5 -0.59 -19.87 -8.28
N PHE A 6 0.32 -18.97 -8.65
CA PHE A 6 0.51 -18.54 -10.02
C PHE A 6 1.88 -19.03 -10.49
N PRO A 7 2.06 -19.53 -11.72
CA PRO A 7 3.41 -19.74 -12.23
C PRO A 7 4.16 -18.41 -12.20
N VAL A 8 5.35 -18.35 -11.60
CA VAL A 8 6.13 -17.11 -11.42
C VAL A 8 6.36 -16.43 -12.78
N GLU A 9 6.63 -17.24 -13.81
CA GLU A 9 6.80 -16.83 -15.19
C GLU A 9 5.52 -16.28 -15.85
N SER A 10 4.34 -16.45 -15.27
CA SER A 10 3.08 -15.90 -15.80
C SER A 10 2.88 -14.42 -15.48
N LEU A 11 3.59 -13.91 -14.48
CA LEU A 11 3.50 -12.53 -14.02
C LEU A 11 4.79 -11.76 -14.33
N TYR A 12 4.69 -10.43 -14.36
CA TYR A 12 5.87 -9.58 -14.43
C TYR A 12 6.43 -9.36 -13.02
N ARG A 13 7.65 -9.84 -12.74
CA ARG A 13 8.35 -9.42 -11.53
C ARG A 13 8.75 -7.97 -11.70
N MET A 14 8.20 -7.08 -10.88
CA MET A 14 8.60 -5.67 -10.86
C MET A 14 10.13 -5.58 -10.67
N PRO A 15 10.83 -4.63 -11.31
CA PRO A 15 12.30 -4.56 -11.25
C PRO A 15 12.80 -3.78 -10.03
N TRP A 16 11.94 -3.58 -9.03
CA TRP A 16 12.22 -2.75 -7.88
C TRP A 16 13.22 -3.40 -6.93
N THR A 17 14.17 -2.60 -6.48
CA THR A 17 15.26 -2.97 -5.58
C THR A 17 15.34 -1.97 -4.42
N MET A 18 16.36 -2.10 -3.57
CA MET A 18 16.63 -1.13 -2.52
C MET A 18 17.08 0.23 -3.09
N PRO A 19 18.06 0.35 -4.01
CA PRO A 19 18.47 1.67 -4.53
C PRO A 19 17.64 2.18 -5.71
N ASP A 20 16.83 1.36 -6.38
CA ASP A 20 15.99 1.79 -7.50
C ASP A 20 14.56 1.25 -7.33
N ASN A 21 13.63 2.14 -6.99
CA ASN A 21 12.27 1.79 -6.60
C ASN A 21 11.27 2.83 -7.10
N GLY A 22 9.99 2.47 -7.27
CA GLY A 22 8.96 3.44 -7.64
C GLY A 22 8.57 4.39 -6.51
N ILE A 23 8.78 3.97 -5.25
CA ILE A 23 8.23 4.63 -4.05
C ILE A 23 9.32 4.75 -2.97
N THR A 24 9.25 5.85 -2.23
CA THR A 24 9.90 6.04 -0.93
C THR A 24 8.86 6.48 0.10
N TRP A 25 8.95 5.98 1.33
CA TRP A 25 8.01 6.25 2.42
C TRP A 25 8.57 7.31 3.36
N LEU A 26 7.81 8.37 3.61
CA LEU A 26 8.20 9.49 4.46
C LEU A 26 7.17 9.69 5.57
N GLU A 27 7.63 9.72 6.82
CA GLU A 27 6.78 9.96 8.00
C GLU A 27 7.17 11.28 8.69
N PRO A 28 6.55 12.43 8.33
CA PRO A 28 6.85 13.72 8.97
C PRO A 28 6.30 13.84 10.39
N THR A 29 5.39 12.97 10.79
CA THR A 29 4.72 12.98 12.10
C THR A 29 4.25 11.58 12.46
N SER A 30 4.27 11.22 13.75
CA SER A 30 3.58 10.04 14.27
C SER A 30 2.22 10.39 14.89
N GLN A 31 1.87 11.68 14.96
CA GLN A 31 0.58 12.15 15.45
C GLN A 31 -0.52 11.84 14.45
N CYS A 32 -1.63 11.30 14.93
CA CYS A 32 -2.82 11.02 14.16
C CYS A 32 -4.07 11.50 14.92
N ASN A 33 -5.08 11.95 14.17
CA ASN A 33 -6.42 12.24 14.69
C ASN A 33 -7.33 10.99 14.72
N LEU A 34 -6.79 9.80 14.45
CA LEU A 34 -7.42 8.49 14.65
C LEU A 34 -6.58 7.58 15.55
N SER A 35 -7.19 6.50 16.02
CA SER A 35 -6.52 5.41 16.74
C SER A 35 -7.05 4.07 16.25
N CYS A 36 -6.60 3.66 15.07
CA CYS A 36 -7.04 2.42 14.41
C CYS A 36 -6.59 1.18 15.19
N TYR A 37 -7.40 0.13 15.16
CA TYR A 37 -7.05 -1.15 15.78
C TYR A 37 -5.79 -1.76 15.14
N GLY A 38 -5.73 -1.78 13.81
CA GLY A 38 -4.62 -2.33 13.02
C GLY A 38 -3.44 -1.39 12.77
N CYS A 39 -3.24 -0.37 13.59
CA CYS A 39 -2.17 0.61 13.36
C CYS A 39 -0.79 0.02 13.67
N TYR A 40 0.11 0.00 12.68
CA TYR A 40 1.49 -0.43 12.89
C TYR A 40 2.38 0.64 13.53
N ARG A 41 1.89 1.88 13.64
CA ARG A 41 2.63 3.06 14.11
C ARG A 41 2.01 3.64 15.38
N LYS A 42 2.83 3.93 16.38
CA LYS A 42 2.33 4.52 17.63
C LYS A 42 1.86 5.95 17.40
N ASN A 43 0.64 6.27 17.85
CA ASN A 43 0.13 7.64 17.82
C ASN A 43 0.76 8.48 18.94
N ILE A 44 1.72 9.34 18.59
CA ILE A 44 2.47 10.18 19.54
C ILE A 44 2.08 11.65 19.33
N LYS A 45 1.49 12.27 20.36
CA LYS A 45 1.18 13.72 20.35
C LYS A 45 2.46 14.56 20.25
N ASN A 46 2.38 15.67 19.52
CA ASN A 46 3.47 16.62 19.29
C ASN A 46 4.75 15.99 18.69
N SER A 47 4.59 14.94 17.88
CA SER A 47 5.69 14.24 17.21
C SER A 47 6.03 14.80 15.82
N HIS A 48 5.64 16.05 15.55
CA HIS A 48 5.91 16.71 14.29
C HIS A 48 7.42 16.97 14.15
N LYS A 49 8.02 16.44 13.07
CA LYS A 49 9.40 16.78 12.70
C LYS A 49 9.45 18.22 12.18
N SER A 50 10.53 18.94 12.45
CA SER A 50 10.73 20.24 11.82
C SER A 50 10.84 20.08 10.30
N LEU A 51 10.52 21.14 9.55
CA LEU A 51 10.65 21.09 8.09
C LEU A 51 12.10 20.78 7.68
N GLU A 52 13.10 21.27 8.42
CA GLU A 52 14.52 20.98 8.16
C GLU A 52 14.88 19.51 8.38
N GLN A 53 14.32 18.86 9.42
CA GLN A 53 14.48 17.42 9.60
C GLN A 53 13.90 16.64 8.42
N VAL A 54 12.70 17.01 7.96
CA VAL A 54 12.06 16.34 6.82
C VAL A 54 12.82 16.58 5.52
N LYS A 55 13.37 17.78 5.31
CA LYS A 55 14.23 18.09 4.15
C LYS A 55 15.49 17.24 4.14
N HIS A 56 16.12 17.08 5.30
CA HIS A 56 17.29 16.22 5.49
C HIS A 56 16.97 14.76 5.18
N GLU A 57 15.84 14.24 5.65
CA GLU A 57 15.40 12.88 5.30
C GLU A 57 15.20 12.72 3.79
N LEU A 58 14.61 13.73 3.12
CA LEU A 58 14.49 13.74 1.66
C LEU A 58 15.85 13.77 0.94
N ASP A 59 16.83 14.51 1.47
CA ASP A 59 18.20 14.52 0.93
C ASP A 59 18.86 13.15 1.10
N PHE A 60 18.72 12.54 2.28
CA PHE A 60 19.19 11.20 2.55
C PHE A 60 18.56 10.19 1.57
N PHE A 61 17.24 10.19 1.42
CA PHE A 61 16.55 9.30 0.49
C PHE A 61 17.08 9.43 -0.93
N GLN A 62 17.23 10.66 -1.44
CA GLN A 62 17.74 10.88 -2.80
C GLN A 62 19.22 10.50 -2.96
N SER A 63 19.99 10.49 -1.88
CA SER A 63 21.38 9.98 -1.90
C SER A 63 21.46 8.45 -1.98
N GLN A 64 20.43 7.75 -1.48
CA GLN A 64 20.43 6.29 -1.34
C GLN A 64 19.55 5.57 -2.37
N ARG A 65 18.49 6.23 -2.87
CA ARG A 65 17.45 5.61 -3.70
C ARG A 65 16.91 6.54 -4.78
N LYS A 66 16.71 5.99 -5.99
CA LYS A 66 15.87 6.59 -7.03
C LYS A 66 14.40 6.31 -6.72
N SER A 67 13.55 7.32 -6.95
CA SER A 67 12.10 7.20 -6.73
C SER A 67 11.30 8.07 -7.70
N ASP A 68 10.11 7.59 -8.05
CA ASP A 68 9.11 8.35 -8.83
C ASP A 68 8.23 9.21 -7.92
N CYS A 69 7.90 8.70 -6.73
CA CYS A 69 7.09 9.41 -5.75
C CYS A 69 7.66 9.34 -4.33
N ILE A 70 7.22 10.31 -3.52
CA ILE A 70 7.31 10.26 -2.06
C ILE A 70 5.91 10.01 -1.52
N SER A 71 5.75 8.89 -0.83
CA SER A 71 4.56 8.51 -0.10
C SER A 71 4.62 9.16 1.29
N ILE A 72 3.92 10.27 1.47
CA ILE A 72 3.85 11.01 2.74
C ILE A 72 2.81 10.31 3.64
N ALA A 73 3.24 9.80 4.78
CA ALA A 73 2.46 8.94 5.69
C ALA A 73 2.80 9.22 7.17
N GLY A 74 2.89 8.19 8.02
CA GLY A 74 3.17 8.27 9.45
C GLY A 74 1.92 8.07 10.30
N GLY A 75 1.63 9.02 11.19
CA GLY A 75 0.31 9.13 11.82
C GLY A 75 -0.75 9.51 10.79
N ASP A 76 -1.20 10.77 10.79
CA ASP A 76 -1.88 11.34 9.62
C ASP A 76 -1.09 12.55 9.10
N PRO A 77 -0.63 12.55 7.84
CA PRO A 77 0.19 13.65 7.32
C PRO A 77 -0.58 14.96 7.15
N LEU A 78 -1.91 14.96 7.12
CA LEU A 78 -2.69 16.20 7.03
C LEU A 78 -2.78 16.95 8.36
N VAL A 79 -2.42 16.31 9.49
CA VAL A 79 -2.25 17.03 10.76
C VAL A 79 -0.86 17.66 10.91
N TYR A 80 0.04 17.44 9.95
CA TYR A 80 1.37 18.03 9.96
C TYR A 80 1.30 19.53 9.59
N PRO A 81 1.80 20.45 10.44
CA PRO A 81 1.62 21.89 10.23
C PRO A 81 2.28 22.44 8.96
N HIS A 82 3.29 21.75 8.41
CA HIS A 82 4.02 22.18 7.21
C HIS A 82 3.71 21.31 5.98
N ILE A 83 2.52 20.69 5.92
CA ILE A 83 2.16 19.76 4.84
C ILE A 83 2.17 20.43 3.44
N ILE A 84 1.77 21.70 3.35
CA ILE A 84 1.76 22.45 2.08
C ILE A 84 3.20 22.72 1.61
N GLU A 85 4.07 23.20 2.50
CA GLU A 85 5.48 23.45 2.23
C GLU A 85 6.21 22.16 1.84
N LEU A 86 5.92 21.07 2.55
CA LEU A 86 6.48 19.76 2.26
C LEU A 86 6.09 19.26 0.86
N VAL A 87 4.81 19.36 0.49
CA VAL A 87 4.33 18.99 -0.85
C VAL A 87 5.03 19.82 -1.91
N LYS A 88 5.14 21.15 -1.71
CA LYS A 88 5.85 22.05 -2.62
C LYS A 88 7.33 21.66 -2.77
N HIS A 89 7.98 21.28 -1.68
CA HIS A 89 9.38 20.88 -1.67
C HIS A 89 9.63 19.52 -2.34
N ILE A 90 8.76 18.54 -2.14
CA ILE A 90 8.83 17.26 -2.87
C ILE A 90 8.63 17.50 -4.37
N LYS A 91 7.66 18.36 -4.73
CA LYS A 91 7.39 18.67 -6.13
C LYS A 91 8.57 19.38 -6.81
N SER A 92 9.24 20.32 -6.12
CA SER A 92 10.40 21.03 -6.67
C SER A 92 11.60 20.11 -6.92
N ARG A 93 11.70 18.99 -6.18
CA ARG A 93 12.68 17.90 -6.42
C ARG A 93 12.36 17.02 -7.63
N GLY A 94 11.28 17.30 -8.37
CA GLY A 94 10.85 16.49 -9.52
C GLY A 94 10.26 15.12 -9.12
N LEU A 95 9.80 15.00 -7.88
CA LEU A 95 9.13 13.82 -7.33
C LEU A 95 7.61 14.06 -7.27
N LYS A 96 6.82 13.00 -7.29
CA LYS A 96 5.36 13.06 -7.10
C LYS A 96 5.03 13.02 -5.60
N PRO A 97 4.43 14.07 -5.00
CA PRO A 97 3.95 14.00 -3.63
C PRO A 97 2.63 13.23 -3.58
N ILE A 98 2.61 12.10 -2.85
CA ILE A 98 1.41 11.29 -2.61
C ILE A 98 1.08 11.35 -1.13
N ILE A 99 -0.16 11.72 -0.77
CA ILE A 99 -0.58 11.82 0.63
C ILE A 99 -1.37 10.56 1.02
N ASN A 100 -0.89 9.82 2.01
CA ASN A 100 -1.61 8.70 2.62
C ASN A 100 -2.33 9.19 3.86
N THR A 101 -3.65 9.30 3.82
CA THR A 101 -4.42 9.97 4.87
C THR A 101 -5.68 9.20 5.22
N ASN A 102 -6.17 9.38 6.44
CA ASN A 102 -7.50 8.97 6.85
C ASN A 102 -8.62 9.92 6.36
N GLY A 103 -8.24 11.09 5.81
CA GLY A 103 -9.11 12.08 5.18
C GLY A 103 -9.78 13.09 6.12
N ILE A 104 -9.70 12.92 7.45
CA ILE A 104 -10.51 13.73 8.39
C ILE A 104 -10.09 15.19 8.41
N ALA A 105 -8.79 15.46 8.35
CA ALA A 105 -8.27 16.83 8.33
C ALA A 105 -8.36 17.49 6.93
N LEU A 106 -8.81 16.75 5.91
CA LEU A 106 -8.90 17.27 4.54
C LEU A 106 -10.16 18.14 4.40
N THR A 107 -9.96 19.44 4.24
CA THR A 107 -11.00 20.38 3.81
C THR A 107 -10.85 20.69 2.31
N LYS A 108 -11.91 21.22 1.68
CA LYS A 108 -11.82 21.70 0.28
C LYS A 108 -10.77 22.79 0.09
N GLU A 109 -10.63 23.69 1.07
CA GLU A 109 -9.61 24.73 1.06
C GLU A 109 -8.20 24.14 1.14
N LEU A 110 -7.97 23.20 2.07
CA LEU A 110 -6.69 22.52 2.19
C LEU A 110 -6.36 21.74 0.91
N LEU A 111 -7.32 21.01 0.35
CA LEU A 111 -7.17 20.31 -0.92
C LEU A 111 -6.75 21.26 -2.05
N HIS A 112 -7.42 22.40 -2.18
CA HIS A 112 -7.10 23.41 -3.19
C HIS A 112 -5.67 23.95 -3.02
N ASN A 113 -5.25 24.22 -1.78
CA ASN A 113 -3.90 24.67 -1.47
C ASN A 113 -2.85 23.59 -1.75
N LEU A 114 -3.14 22.31 -1.45
CA LEU A 114 -2.28 21.18 -1.76
C LEU A 114 -2.14 20.97 -3.27
N LYS A 115 -3.21 21.16 -4.05
CA LYS A 115 -3.15 21.14 -5.51
C LYS A 115 -2.26 22.24 -6.06
N LYS A 116 -2.41 23.48 -5.56
CA LYS A 116 -1.51 24.60 -5.91
C LYS A 116 -0.06 24.30 -5.56
N ALA A 117 0.19 23.63 -4.44
CA ALA A 117 1.53 23.18 -4.04
C ALA A 117 2.10 22.05 -4.92
N GLY A 118 1.25 21.35 -5.66
CA GLY A 118 1.64 20.32 -6.62
C GLY A 118 1.49 18.89 -6.12
N VAL A 119 0.57 18.62 -5.18
CA VAL A 119 0.18 17.25 -4.81
C VAL A 119 -0.20 16.48 -6.07
N PHE A 120 0.29 15.24 -6.20
CA PHE A 120 0.00 14.41 -7.36
C PHE A 120 -1.22 13.52 -7.13
N GLY A 121 -1.39 13.03 -5.91
CA GLY A 121 -2.47 12.10 -5.58
C GLY A 121 -2.65 11.90 -4.08
N PHE A 122 -3.77 11.28 -3.74
CA PHE A 122 -4.06 10.81 -2.38
C PHE A 122 -4.34 9.32 -2.40
N THR A 123 -3.96 8.68 -1.32
CA THR A 123 -4.36 7.33 -0.96
C THR A 123 -5.12 7.42 0.36
N PHE A 124 -6.45 7.30 0.32
CA PHE A 124 -7.27 7.35 1.52
C PHE A 124 -7.33 5.98 2.18
N HIS A 125 -6.98 5.89 3.46
CA HIS A 125 -7.19 4.67 4.23
C HIS A 125 -8.53 4.75 4.95
N ILE A 126 -9.48 3.93 4.50
CA ILE A 126 -10.82 3.80 5.11
C ILE A 126 -11.08 2.32 5.31
N ASP A 127 -11.29 1.92 6.56
CA ASP A 127 -11.68 0.56 6.95
C ASP A 127 -12.54 0.58 8.23
N SER A 128 -13.25 -0.52 8.47
CA SER A 128 -14.21 -0.69 9.57
C SER A 128 -13.59 -0.69 10.96
N LYS A 129 -12.28 -0.97 11.08
CA LYS A 129 -11.58 -1.03 12.38
C LYS A 129 -10.79 0.25 12.72
N GLN A 130 -11.15 1.37 12.10
CA GLN A 130 -10.57 2.71 12.37
C GLN A 130 -11.40 3.56 13.34
N GLY A 131 -12.54 3.07 13.83
CA GLY A 131 -13.65 3.86 14.38
C GLY A 131 -13.37 4.85 15.54
N ARG A 132 -12.18 4.84 16.15
CA ARG A 132 -11.81 5.82 17.20
C ARG A 132 -11.32 7.12 16.57
N GLY A 133 -12.19 8.14 16.54
CA GLY A 133 -11.90 9.51 16.10
C GLY A 133 -12.60 9.95 14.80
N ARG A 134 -13.37 9.06 14.14
CA ARG A 134 -14.28 9.44 13.05
C ARG A 134 -15.62 9.94 13.62
N GLU A 135 -16.40 10.63 12.78
CA GLU A 135 -17.79 11.02 13.12
C GLU A 135 -18.64 9.80 13.48
N GLU A 136 -19.57 9.98 14.43
CA GLU A 136 -20.40 8.88 14.98
C GLU A 136 -21.15 8.08 13.91
N LYS A 137 -21.57 8.72 12.80
CA LYS A 137 -22.27 8.03 11.70
C LYS A 137 -21.46 6.92 11.01
N TRP A 138 -20.13 6.95 11.15
CA TRP A 138 -19.23 5.97 10.55
C TRP A 138 -18.83 4.85 11.52
N LYS A 139 -19.26 4.94 12.77
CA LYS A 139 -18.98 3.93 13.78
C LYS A 139 -19.72 2.64 13.46
N ASP A 140 -19.06 1.51 13.70
CA ASP A 140 -19.58 0.14 13.50
C ASP A 140 -20.05 -0.17 12.06
N LYS A 141 -19.68 0.67 11.08
CA LYS A 141 -19.94 0.45 9.66
C LYS A 141 -18.97 -0.59 9.11
N ASN A 142 -19.50 -1.53 8.32
CA ASN A 142 -18.66 -2.49 7.60
C ASN A 142 -17.98 -1.85 6.36
N GLU A 143 -17.14 -2.62 5.69
CA GLU A 143 -16.40 -2.15 4.52
C GLU A 143 -17.30 -1.64 3.38
N VAL A 144 -18.48 -2.23 3.18
CA VAL A 144 -19.40 -1.84 2.10
C VAL A 144 -20.14 -0.55 2.45
N GLU A 145 -20.58 -0.40 3.69
CA GLU A 145 -21.26 0.83 4.15
C GLU A 145 -20.31 2.04 4.11
N LEU A 146 -19.03 1.84 4.41
CA LEU A 146 -18.00 2.88 4.31
C LEU A 146 -17.71 3.34 2.87
N ASN A 147 -18.27 2.68 1.84
CA ASN A 147 -18.15 3.17 0.47
C ASN A 147 -18.81 4.53 0.25
N GLU A 148 -19.79 4.91 1.08
CA GLU A 148 -20.34 6.28 1.08
C GLU A 148 -19.24 7.30 1.39
N LEU A 149 -18.44 7.05 2.44
CA LEU A 149 -17.31 7.90 2.81
C LEU A 149 -16.20 7.88 1.76
N ARG A 150 -15.91 6.72 1.17
CA ARG A 150 -14.93 6.63 0.06
C ARG A 150 -15.39 7.46 -1.13
N LEU A 151 -16.67 7.38 -1.49
CA LEU A 151 -17.23 8.15 -2.60
C LEU A 151 -17.16 9.65 -2.34
N TYR A 152 -17.46 10.11 -1.12
CA TYR A 152 -17.33 11.51 -0.73
C TYR A 152 -15.93 12.07 -1.03
N TYR A 153 -14.87 11.36 -0.62
CA TYR A 153 -13.50 11.83 -0.90
C TYR A 153 -13.11 11.71 -2.38
N ALA A 154 -13.55 10.65 -3.06
CA ALA A 154 -13.30 10.50 -4.50
C ALA A 154 -13.94 11.65 -5.30
N GLU A 155 -15.18 12.02 -4.98
CA GLU A 155 -15.89 13.14 -5.59
C GLU A 155 -15.23 14.49 -5.25
N MET A 156 -14.75 14.65 -4.02
CA MET A 156 -14.00 15.85 -3.63
C MET A 156 -12.74 16.04 -4.48
N LEU A 157 -11.94 14.98 -4.68
CA LEU A 157 -10.76 15.04 -5.54
C LEU A 157 -11.10 15.22 -7.01
N ALA A 158 -12.16 14.55 -7.49
CA ALA A 158 -12.61 14.66 -8.87
C ALA A 158 -13.12 16.06 -9.21
N ALA A 159 -13.81 16.72 -8.27
CA ALA A 159 -14.28 18.09 -8.41
C ALA A 159 -13.12 19.09 -8.52
N GLU A 160 -12.06 18.88 -7.73
CA GLU A 160 -10.84 19.69 -7.86
C GLU A 160 -10.11 19.35 -9.18
N GLY A 161 -10.03 18.07 -9.54
CA GLY A 161 -9.54 17.57 -10.82
C GLY A 161 -8.01 17.53 -10.96
N GLY A 162 -7.53 16.56 -11.76
CA GLY A 162 -6.10 16.39 -12.06
C GLY A 162 -5.28 15.71 -10.96
N ILE A 163 -5.93 15.15 -9.94
CA ILE A 163 -5.32 14.49 -8.79
C ILE A 163 -5.64 13.01 -8.85
N ALA A 164 -4.64 12.15 -8.65
CA ALA A 164 -4.85 10.70 -8.58
C ALA A 164 -5.56 10.31 -7.27
N CYS A 165 -6.51 9.37 -7.34
CA CYS A 165 -7.34 8.96 -6.21
C CYS A 165 -7.23 7.45 -5.98
N SER A 166 -6.69 7.07 -4.83
CA SER A 166 -6.53 5.68 -4.41
C SER A 166 -7.17 5.44 -3.05
N PHE A 167 -7.54 4.20 -2.76
CA PHE A 167 -8.05 3.80 -1.45
C PHE A 167 -7.30 2.58 -0.93
N ASN A 168 -6.95 2.60 0.35
CA ASN A 168 -6.49 1.44 1.10
C ASN A 168 -7.65 0.90 1.96
N SER A 169 -7.78 -0.42 2.03
CA SER A 169 -8.61 -1.13 3.00
C SER A 169 -7.77 -2.26 3.61
N THR A 170 -7.66 -2.26 4.94
CA THR A 170 -7.01 -3.35 5.66
C THR A 170 -7.96 -4.55 5.69
N VAL A 171 -7.46 -5.72 5.27
CA VAL A 171 -8.22 -6.97 5.24
C VAL A 171 -7.85 -7.80 6.46
N TYR A 172 -8.82 -7.95 7.35
CA TYR A 172 -8.81 -8.82 8.52
C TYR A 172 -9.52 -10.13 8.17
N GLY A 173 -9.36 -11.16 9.01
CA GLY A 173 -10.08 -12.43 8.82
C GLY A 173 -11.60 -12.27 8.69
N ASP A 174 -12.16 -11.37 9.50
CA ASP A 174 -13.59 -11.06 9.57
C ASP A 174 -14.05 -9.98 8.57
N THR A 175 -13.16 -9.43 7.73
CA THR A 175 -13.52 -8.48 6.67
C THR A 175 -13.24 -9.01 5.26
N LEU A 176 -12.59 -10.17 5.13
CA LEU A 176 -12.25 -10.83 3.86
C LEU A 176 -13.45 -10.96 2.91
N GLN A 177 -14.64 -11.26 3.44
CA GLN A 177 -15.86 -11.41 2.65
C GLN A 177 -16.28 -10.15 1.87
N TYR A 178 -15.84 -8.96 2.28
CA TYR A 178 -16.20 -7.70 1.62
C TYR A 178 -15.28 -7.32 0.46
N VAL A 179 -14.13 -7.98 0.30
CA VAL A 179 -13.15 -7.68 -0.77
C VAL A 179 -13.80 -7.65 -2.16
N PRO A 180 -14.63 -8.63 -2.58
CA PRO A 180 -15.25 -8.59 -3.91
C PRO A 180 -16.21 -7.40 -4.09
N GLU A 181 -16.92 -6.99 -3.04
CA GLU A 181 -17.78 -5.81 -3.08
C GLU A 181 -16.97 -4.51 -3.26
N LEU A 182 -15.82 -4.41 -2.61
CA LEU A 182 -14.91 -3.27 -2.78
C LEU A 182 -14.31 -3.21 -4.21
N VAL A 183 -13.97 -4.37 -4.78
CA VAL A 183 -13.53 -4.46 -6.20
C VAL A 183 -14.64 -4.03 -7.16
N ALA A 184 -15.90 -4.39 -6.87
CA ALA A 184 -17.07 -3.98 -7.64
C ALA A 184 -17.34 -2.47 -7.52
N TRP A 185 -17.23 -1.94 -6.30
CA TRP A 185 -17.37 -0.51 -6.03
C TRP A 185 -16.31 0.30 -6.78
N ALA A 186 -15.05 -0.12 -6.70
CA ALA A 186 -13.96 0.52 -7.45
C ALA A 186 -14.26 0.53 -8.96
N GLN A 187 -14.81 -0.54 -9.54
CA GLN A 187 -15.21 -0.56 -10.96
C GLN A 187 -16.32 0.46 -11.24
N LYS A 188 -17.34 0.53 -10.38
CA LYS A 188 -18.47 1.46 -10.54
C LYS A 188 -18.00 2.93 -10.61
N HIS A 189 -16.89 3.24 -9.94
CA HIS A 189 -16.28 4.56 -9.86
C HIS A 189 -14.92 4.67 -10.56
N ILE A 190 -14.65 3.81 -11.55
CA ILE A 190 -13.36 3.71 -12.27
C ILE A 190 -12.89 5.00 -12.97
N ASP A 191 -13.77 5.96 -13.14
CA ASP A 191 -13.46 7.27 -13.72
C ASP A 191 -12.86 8.26 -12.72
N ILE A 192 -13.04 8.01 -11.41
CA ILE A 192 -12.58 8.87 -10.31
C ILE A 192 -11.83 8.11 -9.22
N VAL A 193 -11.78 6.78 -9.29
CA VAL A 193 -11.01 5.90 -8.40
C VAL A 193 -10.00 5.15 -9.25
N ASP A 194 -8.72 5.48 -9.10
CA ASP A 194 -7.62 4.98 -9.92
C ASP A 194 -7.08 3.64 -9.39
N THR A 195 -6.99 3.49 -8.06
CA THR A 195 -6.45 2.30 -7.41
C THR A 195 -7.26 1.90 -6.18
N MET A 196 -7.52 0.59 -6.04
CA MET A 196 -7.96 -0.01 -4.78
C MET A 196 -6.88 -0.94 -4.25
N VAL A 197 -6.44 -0.70 -3.02
CA VAL A 197 -5.38 -1.46 -2.35
C VAL A 197 -5.96 -2.24 -1.17
N PHE A 198 -5.65 -3.52 -1.11
CA PHE A 198 -5.95 -4.40 0.00
C PHE A 198 -4.66 -4.68 0.78
N ILE A 199 -4.59 -4.23 2.03
CA ILE A 199 -3.43 -4.48 2.90
C ILE A 199 -3.80 -5.61 3.84
N LEU A 200 -3.07 -6.70 3.82
CA LEU A 200 -3.39 -7.84 4.67
C LEU A 200 -2.93 -7.58 6.10
N PHE A 201 -3.81 -7.83 7.04
CA PHE A 201 -3.54 -7.64 8.45
C PHE A 201 -2.63 -8.76 9.01
N ARG A 202 -1.68 -8.37 9.87
CA ARG A 202 -0.81 -9.31 10.60
C ARG A 202 -0.33 -8.72 11.90
N TYR A 203 -0.75 -9.32 13.01
CA TYR A 203 -0.29 -9.05 14.35
C TYR A 203 0.38 -10.26 14.98
N ILE A 204 1.11 -10.01 16.05
CA ILE A 204 1.54 -11.03 16.99
C ILE A 204 0.34 -11.40 17.85
N THR A 205 0.00 -12.68 17.90
CA THR A 205 -1.09 -13.24 18.71
C THR A 205 -0.55 -14.17 19.80
N PRO A 206 -1.36 -14.58 20.81
CA PRO A 206 -0.90 -15.48 21.88
C PRO A 206 -0.28 -16.79 21.36
N ASN A 207 -0.80 -17.30 20.24
CA ASN A 207 -0.38 -18.55 19.60
C ASN A 207 0.83 -18.38 18.68
N THR A 208 1.42 -17.20 18.59
CA THR A 208 2.66 -16.98 17.81
C THR A 208 3.74 -17.95 18.32
N PRO A 209 4.32 -18.81 17.46
CA PRO A 209 5.18 -19.91 17.90
C PRO A 209 6.63 -19.46 18.20
N PHE A 210 6.84 -18.17 18.44
CA PHE A 210 8.17 -17.58 18.64
C PHE A 210 8.26 -16.81 19.95
N ASN A 211 9.46 -16.79 20.51
CA ASN A 211 9.90 -15.84 21.52
C ASN A 211 10.65 -14.70 20.81
N PHE A 212 10.60 -13.49 21.38
CA PHE A 212 11.17 -12.28 20.78
C PHE A 212 12.42 -11.85 21.55
N TYR A 213 13.48 -11.47 20.84
CA TYR A 213 14.75 -11.07 21.47
C TYR A 213 15.32 -9.80 20.84
N ILE A 214 15.98 -9.02 21.69
CA ILE A 214 16.92 -7.97 21.32
C ILE A 214 18.28 -8.35 21.91
N GLY A 215 19.30 -8.55 21.07
CA GLY A 215 20.56 -9.15 21.57
C GLY A 215 20.29 -10.47 22.30
N ASP A 216 20.79 -10.61 23.53
CA ASP A 216 20.59 -11.76 24.42
C ASP A 216 19.35 -11.64 25.33
N GLN A 217 18.58 -10.56 25.21
CA GLN A 217 17.47 -10.24 26.11
C GLN A 217 16.12 -10.62 25.50
N ARG A 218 15.30 -11.35 26.26
CA ARG A 218 13.95 -11.73 25.84
C ARG A 218 12.98 -10.58 26.07
N ILE A 219 12.20 -10.26 25.05
CA ILE A 219 11.12 -9.27 25.08
C ILE A 219 9.78 -9.96 25.29
N VAL A 220 8.96 -9.40 26.17
CA VAL A 220 7.58 -9.86 26.33
C VAL A 220 6.76 -9.44 25.12
N TRP A 221 6.07 -10.38 24.50
CA TRP A 221 5.39 -10.15 23.23
C TRP A 221 4.24 -9.14 23.32
N THR A 222 3.58 -9.02 24.49
CA THR A 222 2.57 -7.99 24.76
C THR A 222 3.18 -6.58 24.87
N ASP A 223 4.49 -6.48 25.05
CA ASP A 223 5.21 -5.22 24.96
C ASP A 223 5.57 -4.87 23.50
N ILE A 224 5.09 -5.58 22.47
CA ILE A 224 5.33 -5.23 21.06
C ILE A 224 4.11 -4.48 20.51
N HIS A 225 4.28 -3.37 19.79
CA HIS A 225 3.15 -2.48 19.45
C HIS A 225 2.03 -3.17 18.66
N TYR A 226 2.42 -3.96 17.66
CA TYR A 226 1.52 -4.63 16.72
C TYR A 226 1.13 -6.04 17.21
N HIS A 227 0.57 -6.12 18.41
CA HIS A 227 0.05 -7.37 18.97
C HIS A 227 -1.46 -7.31 19.17
N SER A 228 -2.08 -8.48 19.24
CA SER A 228 -3.44 -8.68 19.75
C SER A 228 -3.40 -9.66 20.91
N GLU A 229 -4.13 -9.35 21.98
CA GLU A 229 -4.36 -10.30 23.08
C GLU A 229 -5.38 -11.39 22.69
N GLN A 230 -6.06 -11.24 21.55
CA GLN A 230 -7.05 -12.17 21.04
C GLN A 230 -6.45 -13.06 19.94
N GLU A 231 -7.07 -14.22 19.73
CA GLU A 231 -6.79 -15.02 18.55
C GLU A 231 -7.39 -14.36 17.31
N GLU A 232 -6.58 -14.24 16.26
CA GLU A 232 -6.98 -13.60 15.01
C GLU A 232 -6.41 -14.36 13.82
N VAL A 233 -7.12 -14.28 12.68
CA VAL A 233 -6.61 -14.78 11.40
C VAL A 233 -5.55 -13.80 10.89
N VAL A 234 -4.28 -14.16 11.05
CA VAL A 234 -3.11 -13.33 10.71
C VAL A 234 -2.24 -13.93 9.58
N ASP A 235 -2.65 -15.07 9.02
CA ASP A 235 -1.93 -15.83 8.01
C ASP A 235 -2.46 -15.62 6.59
N LEU A 236 -3.30 -14.60 6.38
CA LEU A 236 -3.80 -14.22 5.06
C LEU A 236 -2.64 -13.99 4.07
N LYS A 237 -2.82 -14.49 2.85
CA LYS A 237 -1.86 -14.34 1.73
C LYS A 237 -2.53 -13.78 0.49
N SER A 238 -1.76 -13.09 -0.36
CA SER A 238 -2.25 -12.48 -1.59
C SER A 238 -3.05 -13.46 -2.49
N PRO A 239 -2.62 -14.72 -2.69
CA PRO A 239 -3.43 -15.71 -3.40
C PRO A 239 -4.85 -15.93 -2.86
N MET A 240 -5.03 -15.95 -1.55
CA MET A 240 -6.35 -16.14 -0.91
C MET A 240 -7.29 -14.98 -1.23
N ILE A 241 -6.74 -13.77 -1.33
CA ILE A 241 -7.50 -12.58 -1.72
C ILE A 241 -7.92 -12.67 -3.19
N VAL A 242 -7.04 -13.18 -4.05
CA VAL A 242 -7.38 -13.43 -5.45
C VAL A 242 -8.48 -14.48 -5.59
N GLU A 243 -8.42 -15.57 -4.83
CA GLU A 243 -9.51 -16.56 -4.77
C GLU A 243 -10.82 -15.91 -4.39
N LYS A 244 -10.80 -15.11 -3.32
CA LYS A 244 -11.99 -14.44 -2.83
C LYS A 244 -12.60 -13.51 -3.87
N ILE A 245 -11.77 -12.73 -4.57
CA ILE A 245 -12.21 -11.88 -5.69
C ILE A 245 -12.81 -12.72 -6.83
N ARG A 246 -12.21 -13.88 -7.14
CA ARG A 246 -12.64 -14.77 -8.23
C ARG A 246 -13.98 -15.45 -8.00
N GLU A 247 -14.44 -15.57 -6.77
CA GLU A 247 -15.81 -16.02 -6.47
C GLU A 247 -16.86 -15.15 -7.19
N ARG A 248 -16.61 -13.84 -7.31
CA ARG A 248 -17.50 -12.91 -8.04
C ARG A 248 -16.99 -12.53 -9.42
N PHE A 249 -15.67 -12.49 -9.61
CA PHE A 249 -15.02 -12.10 -10.86
C PHE A 249 -14.10 -13.23 -11.36
N PRO A 250 -14.63 -14.33 -11.93
CA PRO A 250 -13.85 -15.51 -12.27
C PRO A 250 -12.67 -15.25 -13.21
N ASP A 251 -12.71 -14.15 -13.99
CA ASP A 251 -11.65 -13.77 -14.92
C ASP A 251 -10.59 -12.83 -14.31
N PHE A 252 -10.68 -12.48 -13.02
CA PHE A 252 -9.68 -11.65 -12.34
C PHE A 252 -8.28 -12.25 -12.43
N ALA A 253 -7.35 -11.45 -12.93
CA ALA A 253 -5.99 -11.89 -13.22
C ALA A 253 -4.96 -10.84 -12.78
N PRO A 254 -4.02 -11.20 -11.90
CA PRO A 254 -2.81 -10.43 -11.65
C PRO A 254 -1.93 -10.32 -12.89
N SER A 255 -1.16 -9.24 -12.98
CA SER A 255 -0.27 -8.92 -14.09
C SER A 255 1.19 -8.75 -13.66
N ALA A 256 1.44 -8.31 -12.42
CA ALA A 256 2.77 -8.09 -11.89
C ALA A 256 2.86 -8.39 -10.38
N PHE A 257 4.08 -8.57 -9.88
CA PHE A 257 4.31 -8.81 -8.46
C PHE A 257 5.69 -8.36 -7.97
N LEU A 258 5.83 -8.24 -6.64
CA LEU A 258 7.08 -8.18 -5.88
C LEU A 258 7.16 -9.45 -5.01
N ASN A 259 8.27 -10.19 -5.05
CA ASN A 259 8.43 -11.38 -4.21
C ASN A 259 8.83 -11.06 -2.77
N GLY A 260 8.83 -12.09 -1.93
CA GLY A 260 9.41 -12.07 -0.59
C GLY A 260 10.91 -12.34 -0.62
N THR A 261 11.63 -11.96 0.43
CA THR A 261 13.09 -12.17 0.53
C THR A 261 13.50 -13.65 0.64
N HIS A 262 12.57 -14.55 0.97
CA HIS A 262 12.86 -15.98 1.15
C HIS A 262 12.34 -16.87 0.03
N LYS A 263 11.22 -16.50 -0.61
CA LYS A 263 10.60 -17.30 -1.67
C LYS A 263 10.16 -16.41 -2.83
N ALA A 264 10.47 -16.88 -4.04
CA ALA A 264 10.16 -16.17 -5.28
C ALA A 264 8.65 -16.07 -5.56
N ASP A 265 7.85 -16.98 -5.01
CA ASP A 265 6.39 -17.02 -5.16
C ASP A 265 5.62 -16.49 -3.93
N ASP A 266 6.30 -15.86 -2.97
CA ASP A 266 5.65 -15.05 -1.94
C ASP A 266 5.25 -13.70 -2.55
N TYR A 267 4.01 -13.57 -3.04
CA TYR A 267 3.54 -12.34 -3.69
C TYR A 267 3.25 -11.21 -2.70
N LYS A 268 4.31 -10.54 -2.24
CA LYS A 268 4.25 -9.45 -1.26
C LYS A 268 3.50 -8.24 -1.77
N TRP A 269 3.72 -7.89 -3.02
CA TRP A 269 2.88 -6.94 -3.74
C TRP A 269 2.35 -7.67 -4.95
N LEU A 270 1.03 -7.80 -5.07
CA LEU A 270 0.39 -8.46 -6.20
C LEU A 270 -0.52 -7.46 -6.89
N LEU A 271 -0.12 -7.06 -8.10
CA LEU A 271 -0.79 -6.02 -8.88
C LEU A 271 -1.61 -6.66 -9.99
N SER A 272 -2.87 -6.26 -10.08
CA SER A 272 -3.76 -6.51 -11.20
C SER A 272 -4.10 -5.18 -11.86
N GLU A 273 -3.82 -5.05 -13.15
CA GLU A 273 -4.19 -3.87 -13.92
C GLU A 273 -5.30 -4.23 -14.91
N ARG A 274 -6.46 -3.57 -14.80
CA ARG A 274 -7.67 -3.87 -15.59
C ARG A 274 -8.07 -2.74 -16.51
N ILE A 275 -8.64 -3.08 -17.66
CA ILE A 275 -9.17 -2.12 -18.63
C ILE A 275 -10.70 -2.23 -18.65
N GLY A 276 -11.40 -1.13 -18.39
CA GLY A 276 -12.86 -1.17 -18.28
C GLY A 276 -13.53 0.20 -18.28
N ASN A 277 -14.82 0.20 -17.98
CA ASN A 277 -15.59 1.39 -17.64
C ASN A 277 -16.58 1.07 -16.51
N LYS A 278 -17.37 2.06 -16.08
CA LYS A 278 -18.37 1.90 -15.01
C LYS A 278 -19.30 0.70 -15.17
N ASN A 279 -19.57 0.28 -16.41
CA ASN A 279 -20.51 -0.78 -16.72
C ASN A 279 -19.85 -2.14 -16.89
N LYS A 280 -18.60 -2.20 -17.36
CA LYS A 280 -17.95 -3.45 -17.73
C LYS A 280 -16.44 -3.35 -17.72
N ILE A 281 -15.79 -4.35 -17.11
CA ILE A 281 -14.37 -4.64 -17.34
C ILE A 281 -14.24 -5.42 -18.64
N PHE A 282 -13.39 -4.94 -19.55
CA PHE A 282 -13.13 -5.57 -20.84
C PHE A 282 -12.07 -6.67 -20.72
N GLY A 283 -11.10 -6.49 -19.83
CA GLY A 283 -10.12 -7.52 -19.50
C GLY A 283 -9.02 -7.01 -18.58
N TYR A 284 -8.05 -7.88 -18.31
CA TYR A 284 -6.89 -7.63 -17.47
C TYR A 284 -5.64 -7.61 -18.35
N THR A 285 -4.71 -6.73 -18.06
CA THR A 285 -3.41 -6.69 -18.74
C THR A 285 -2.54 -7.85 -18.28
N GLY A 286 -1.57 -8.27 -19.10
CA GLY A 286 -0.60 -9.30 -18.75
C GLY A 286 0.79 -8.76 -18.44
N LYS A 287 1.73 -9.68 -18.19
CA LYS A 287 3.12 -9.37 -17.86
C LYS A 287 3.84 -8.51 -18.90
N LYS A 288 3.51 -8.68 -20.20
CA LYS A 288 4.19 -7.95 -21.29
C LYS A 288 3.76 -6.50 -21.36
N PHE A 289 2.51 -6.20 -21.01
CA PHE A 289 2.07 -4.82 -20.82
C PHE A 289 2.84 -4.17 -19.65
N MET A 290 2.93 -4.84 -18.51
CA MET A 290 3.64 -4.30 -17.33
C MET A 290 5.14 -4.08 -17.58
N GLU A 291 5.79 -5.05 -18.23
CA GLU A 291 7.21 -4.95 -18.65
C GLU A 291 7.44 -3.74 -19.56
N LEU A 292 6.58 -3.54 -20.57
CA LEU A 292 6.68 -2.41 -21.48
C LEU A 292 6.49 -1.07 -20.77
N VAL A 293 5.46 -0.95 -19.93
CA VAL A 293 5.18 0.30 -19.18
C VAL A 293 6.34 0.67 -18.28
N MET A 294 6.83 -0.29 -17.49
CA MET A 294 7.94 -0.05 -16.57
C MET A 294 9.24 0.29 -17.30
N THR A 295 9.56 -0.45 -18.36
CA THR A 295 10.79 -0.25 -19.14
C THR A 295 10.78 1.07 -19.88
N VAL A 296 9.68 1.41 -20.57
CA VAL A 296 9.57 2.68 -21.31
C VAL A 296 9.60 3.88 -20.37
N TYR A 297 8.93 3.78 -19.22
CA TYR A 297 8.95 4.86 -18.23
C TYR A 297 10.35 5.03 -17.62
N HIS A 298 11.03 3.93 -17.28
CA HIS A 298 12.39 3.96 -16.76
C HIS A 298 13.40 4.49 -17.79
N PHE A 299 13.32 4.05 -19.04
CA PHE A 299 14.15 4.58 -20.12
C PHE A 299 13.97 6.09 -20.33
N LYS A 300 12.74 6.60 -20.16
CA LYS A 300 12.43 8.02 -20.40
C LYS A 300 12.72 8.93 -19.21
N TYR A 301 12.53 8.44 -17.99
CA TYR A 301 12.53 9.26 -16.77
C TYR A 301 13.58 8.83 -15.74
N ASP A 302 14.34 7.76 -16.01
CA ASP A 302 15.32 7.13 -15.09
C ASP A 302 14.71 6.78 -13.72
N LYS A 303 13.43 6.39 -13.73
CA LYS A 303 12.59 6.08 -12.57
C LYS A 303 11.58 5.01 -12.94
N TYR A 304 11.13 4.17 -12.01
CA TYR A 304 10.00 3.27 -12.26
C TYR A 304 8.66 3.91 -11.91
N LEU A 305 7.66 3.73 -12.78
CA LEU A 305 6.32 4.28 -12.56
C LEU A 305 5.67 3.64 -11.33
N SER A 306 5.26 4.45 -10.36
CA SER A 306 4.46 3.99 -9.21
C SER A 306 3.03 4.52 -9.25
N TYR A 307 2.84 5.80 -9.61
CA TYR A 307 1.54 6.42 -9.75
C TYR A 307 1.36 7.05 -11.13
N ALA A 308 0.31 6.63 -11.84
CA ALA A 308 -0.10 7.23 -13.11
C ALA A 308 -1.05 8.42 -12.87
N SER A 309 -1.04 9.39 -13.78
CA SER A 309 -1.99 10.51 -13.70
C SER A 309 -3.38 10.09 -14.18
N PRO A 310 -4.47 10.71 -13.71
CA PRO A 310 -5.83 10.42 -14.19
C PRO A 310 -5.98 10.52 -15.72
N LYS A 311 -5.24 11.45 -16.34
CA LYS A 311 -5.20 11.58 -17.81
C LYS A 311 -4.63 10.33 -18.49
N THR A 312 -3.57 9.76 -17.92
CA THR A 312 -2.93 8.54 -18.44
C THR A 312 -3.86 7.34 -18.25
N LEU A 313 -4.49 7.24 -17.07
CA LEU A 313 -5.42 6.16 -16.75
C LEU A 313 -6.69 6.21 -17.62
N ALA A 314 -7.12 7.39 -18.06
CA ALA A 314 -8.23 7.55 -19.02
C ALA A 314 -7.90 7.08 -20.46
N MET A 315 -6.67 6.62 -20.75
CA MET A 315 -6.25 6.16 -22.08
C MET A 315 -6.59 4.69 -22.36
N GLY A 316 -7.50 4.05 -21.62
CA GLY A 316 -7.80 2.62 -21.76
C GLY A 316 -8.16 2.18 -23.18
N ARG A 317 -8.86 3.03 -23.96
CA ARG A 317 -9.13 2.78 -25.38
C ARG A 317 -7.85 2.72 -26.20
N SER A 318 -7.02 3.76 -26.13
CA SER A 318 -5.76 3.83 -26.87
C SER A 318 -4.83 2.68 -26.48
N THR A 319 -4.76 2.34 -25.19
CA THR A 319 -4.04 1.17 -24.68
C THR A 319 -4.49 -0.12 -25.38
N MET A 320 -5.81 -0.36 -25.48
CA MET A 320 -6.32 -1.55 -26.17
C MET A 320 -5.93 -1.60 -27.66
N PHE A 321 -6.07 -0.49 -28.39
CA PHE A 321 -5.77 -0.48 -29.82
C PHE A 321 -4.27 -0.57 -30.12
N VAL A 322 -3.43 0.12 -29.34
CA VAL A 322 -1.98 0.20 -29.59
C VAL A 322 -1.25 -1.02 -29.03
N LEU A 323 -1.63 -1.50 -27.84
CA LEU A 323 -0.85 -2.50 -27.09
C LEU A 323 -1.40 -3.94 -27.18
N SER A 324 -2.54 -4.16 -27.84
CA SER A 324 -3.09 -5.51 -28.06
C SER A 324 -2.20 -6.43 -28.91
N LEU A 325 -1.27 -5.86 -29.70
CA LEU A 325 -0.31 -6.65 -30.46
C LEU A 325 0.75 -7.28 -29.54
N PHE A 326 1.11 -6.61 -28.44
CA PHE A 326 2.21 -6.99 -27.56
C PHE A 326 1.78 -7.80 -26.33
N ASP A 327 0.52 -7.67 -25.89
CA ASP A 327 0.02 -8.36 -24.70
C ASP A 327 -1.28 -9.15 -24.96
N LYS A 328 -1.30 -10.43 -24.54
CA LYS A 328 -2.46 -11.33 -24.74
C LYS A 328 -3.68 -10.87 -23.94
N GLY A 329 -3.49 -10.33 -22.74
CA GLY A 329 -4.56 -9.82 -21.88
C GLY A 329 -5.20 -8.57 -22.49
N VAL A 330 -4.38 -7.63 -22.95
CA VAL A 330 -4.84 -6.44 -23.68
C VAL A 330 -5.57 -6.83 -24.98
N ARG A 331 -5.10 -7.85 -25.71
CA ARG A 331 -5.79 -8.36 -26.90
C ARG A 331 -7.17 -8.94 -26.58
N LYS A 332 -7.30 -9.67 -25.48
CA LYS A 332 -8.59 -10.17 -24.99
C LYS A 332 -9.51 -9.01 -24.60
N ALA A 333 -8.98 -7.99 -23.94
CA ALA A 333 -9.72 -6.76 -23.61
C ALA A 333 -10.23 -6.04 -24.86
N LEU A 334 -9.39 -5.86 -25.90
CA LEU A 334 -9.82 -5.27 -27.17
C LEU A 334 -10.95 -6.07 -27.82
N LYS A 335 -10.83 -7.40 -27.90
CA LYS A 335 -11.90 -8.27 -28.44
C LYS A 335 -13.22 -8.09 -27.69
N ASN A 336 -13.18 -8.03 -26.35
CA ASN A 336 -14.35 -7.82 -25.52
C ASN A 336 -14.94 -6.42 -25.65
N TYR A 337 -14.09 -5.40 -25.83
CA TYR A 337 -14.50 -4.03 -26.11
C TYR A 337 -15.21 -3.92 -27.46
N LEU A 338 -14.67 -4.55 -28.52
CA LEU A 338 -15.32 -4.58 -29.84
C LEU A 338 -16.69 -5.30 -29.78
N LYS A 339 -16.81 -6.42 -29.07
CA LYS A 339 -18.11 -7.07 -28.81
C LYS A 339 -19.07 -6.15 -28.05
N TYR A 340 -18.57 -5.39 -27.08
CA TYR A 340 -19.36 -4.43 -26.32
C TYR A 340 -19.90 -3.29 -27.20
N LEU A 341 -19.11 -2.82 -28.18
CA LEU A 341 -19.53 -1.84 -29.18
C LEU A 341 -20.51 -2.41 -30.22
N ALA A 342 -20.30 -3.66 -30.65
CA ALA A 342 -21.17 -4.31 -31.64
C ALA A 342 -22.65 -4.38 -31.19
N VAL A 343 -22.90 -4.50 -29.88
CA VAL A 343 -24.25 -4.49 -29.29
C VAL A 343 -24.88 -3.09 -29.29
N ASN A 344 -24.09 -2.02 -29.17
CA ASN A 344 -24.56 -0.65 -29.28
C ASN A 344 -23.39 0.29 -29.63
N PRO A 345 -23.30 0.77 -30.89
CA PRO A 345 -22.19 1.60 -31.37
C PRO A 345 -22.02 2.92 -30.61
N PHE A 346 -23.11 3.51 -30.08
CA PHE A 346 -23.06 4.75 -29.30
C PHE A 346 -22.29 4.60 -27.98
N ARG A 347 -21.98 3.37 -27.55
CA ARG A 347 -21.08 3.11 -26.41
C ARG A 347 -19.65 3.60 -26.65
N ILE A 348 -19.27 3.93 -27.89
CA ILE A 348 -17.95 4.50 -28.20
C ILE A 348 -17.68 5.83 -27.45
N PHE A 349 -18.73 6.58 -27.11
CA PHE A 349 -18.62 7.82 -26.35
C PHE A 349 -18.34 7.60 -24.86
N LYS A 350 -18.50 6.36 -24.36
CA LYS A 350 -18.08 6.00 -23.00
C LYS A 350 -16.57 5.81 -22.98
N LYS A 351 -15.89 6.56 -22.11
CA LYS A 351 -14.45 6.39 -21.87
C LYS A 351 -14.15 5.00 -21.31
N ALA A 352 -12.99 4.47 -21.66
CA ALA A 352 -12.42 3.28 -21.03
C ALA A 352 -11.17 3.69 -20.27
N HIS A 353 -11.01 3.12 -19.10
CA HIS A 353 -10.03 3.47 -18.09
C HIS A 353 -9.17 2.25 -17.77
N LEU A 354 -7.91 2.53 -17.44
CA LEU A 354 -7.02 1.66 -16.68
C LEU A 354 -7.33 1.84 -15.20
N GLN A 355 -7.26 0.77 -14.42
CA GLN A 355 -7.47 0.80 -12.98
C GLN A 355 -6.67 -0.32 -12.33
N SER A 356 -6.00 0.03 -11.24
CA SER A 356 -5.16 -0.90 -10.49
C SER A 356 -5.93 -1.49 -9.30
N ILE A 357 -5.79 -2.80 -9.10
CA ILE A 357 -6.13 -3.50 -7.86
C ILE A 357 -4.84 -4.07 -7.31
N LEU A 358 -4.43 -3.63 -6.13
CA LEU A 358 -3.17 -4.01 -5.50
C LEU A 358 -3.44 -4.77 -4.21
N ILE A 359 -2.74 -5.87 -3.98
CA ILE A 359 -2.77 -6.61 -2.72
C ILE A 359 -1.37 -6.54 -2.11
N ILE A 360 -1.28 -6.07 -0.87
CA ILE A 360 -0.04 -5.95 -0.11
C ILE A 360 -0.08 -6.97 1.04
N GLN A 361 0.86 -7.91 1.01
CA GLN A 361 1.03 -8.92 2.05
C GLN A 361 2.18 -8.52 2.99
N PRO A 362 1.95 -8.55 4.31
CA PRO A 362 2.96 -8.24 5.31
C PRO A 362 4.06 -9.33 5.37
N PRO A 363 5.08 -9.14 6.23
CA PRO A 363 6.15 -10.12 6.39
C PRO A 363 5.62 -11.50 6.78
N ASP A 364 6.08 -12.56 6.12
CA ASP A 364 5.70 -13.93 6.53
C ASP A 364 6.68 -14.40 7.58
N LEU A 365 6.16 -15.05 8.62
CA LEU A 365 6.99 -15.63 9.68
C LEU A 365 7.43 -17.04 9.24
N MET A 366 8.73 -17.21 9.05
CA MET A 366 9.34 -18.46 8.62
C MET A 366 9.50 -19.40 9.81
N ALA A 367 9.52 -20.71 9.58
CA ALA A 367 9.59 -21.71 10.65
C ALA A 367 10.85 -21.60 11.54
N ASN A 368 11.93 -21.03 11.00
CA ASN A 368 13.19 -20.77 11.72
C ASN A 368 13.18 -19.44 12.49
N GLY A 369 12.11 -18.64 12.42
CA GLY A 369 12.00 -17.33 13.04
C GLY A 369 12.40 -16.15 12.12
N ASP A 370 12.88 -16.42 10.90
CA ASP A 370 13.13 -15.34 9.95
C ASP A 370 11.82 -14.69 9.49
N GLN A 371 11.91 -13.44 9.06
CA GLN A 371 10.78 -12.71 8.51
C GLN A 371 11.02 -12.48 7.01
N SER A 372 10.15 -13.07 6.17
CA SER A 372 10.17 -12.88 4.71
C SER A 372 9.57 -11.52 4.39
N MET A 373 10.43 -10.52 4.20
CA MET A 373 10.09 -9.13 3.87
C MET A 373 9.79 -8.97 2.37
N CYS A 374 9.29 -7.81 1.97
CA CYS A 374 9.21 -7.40 0.56
C CYS A 374 10.61 -7.22 -0.04
N ASP A 375 10.94 -7.96 -1.09
CA ASP A 375 12.23 -7.87 -1.79
C ASP A 375 12.28 -6.63 -2.69
N GLY A 376 13.01 -5.59 -2.27
CA GLY A 376 12.90 -4.25 -2.86
C GLY A 376 11.65 -3.50 -2.38
N CYS A 377 11.41 -3.52 -1.07
CA CYS A 377 10.23 -2.90 -0.46
C CYS A 377 10.02 -1.43 -0.90
N PRO A 378 8.80 -1.05 -1.34
CA PRO A 378 8.44 0.34 -1.65
C PRO A 378 8.28 1.19 -0.38
N ASP A 379 7.90 0.56 0.73
CA ASP A 379 7.61 1.23 2.01
C ASP A 379 8.88 1.34 2.89
N ILE A 380 9.99 1.75 2.28
CA ILE A 380 11.26 1.99 2.96
C ILE A 380 11.32 3.44 3.42
N THR A 381 11.69 3.64 4.67
CA THR A 381 11.75 4.94 5.36
C THR A 381 13.13 5.16 6.00
N TYR A 382 13.34 6.36 6.50
CA TYR A 382 14.55 6.81 7.17
C TYR A 382 14.45 6.50 8.67
N TRP A 383 15.55 6.04 9.24
CA TRP A 383 15.75 5.98 10.67
C TRP A 383 17.19 6.35 11.02
N LYS A 384 17.35 7.03 12.16
CA LYS A 384 18.64 7.35 12.75
C LYS A 384 18.71 6.73 14.12
N ASP A 385 19.75 5.92 14.34
CA ASP A 385 19.95 5.28 15.63
C ASP A 385 20.47 6.27 16.70
N LYS A 386 20.60 5.76 17.93
CA LYS A 386 21.08 6.54 19.08
C LYS A 386 22.52 7.03 18.94
N ASP A 387 23.32 6.36 18.11
CA ASP A 387 24.73 6.69 17.86
C ASP A 387 24.88 7.67 16.67
N GLY A 388 23.74 8.08 16.09
CA GLY A 388 23.68 9.06 15.00
C GLY A 388 23.84 8.45 13.61
N LYS A 389 23.88 7.13 13.48
CA LYS A 389 23.99 6.46 12.18
C LYS A 389 22.63 6.45 11.48
N GLU A 390 22.64 6.93 10.26
CA GLU A 390 21.46 7.05 9.41
C GLU A 390 21.34 5.83 8.49
N GLN A 391 20.13 5.28 8.37
CA GLN A 391 19.89 4.11 7.56
C GLN A 391 18.45 4.02 7.04
N LEU A 392 18.31 3.20 6.00
CA LEU A 392 17.01 2.82 5.43
C LEU A 392 16.44 1.62 6.17
N VAL A 393 15.16 1.67 6.52
CA VAL A 393 14.45 0.60 7.23
C VAL A 393 13.05 0.38 6.67
N TRP A 394 12.48 -0.80 6.89
CA TRP A 394 11.07 -1.07 6.56
C TRP A 394 10.14 -0.31 7.50
N SER A 395 9.21 0.49 6.96
CA SER A 395 8.27 1.27 7.78
C SER A 395 7.42 0.38 8.69
N CYS A 396 6.97 -0.77 8.18
CA CYS A 396 6.15 -1.73 8.94
C CYS A 396 6.87 -2.37 10.13
N ARG A 397 8.20 -2.26 10.22
CA ARG A 397 9.01 -2.71 11.36
C ARG A 397 9.69 -1.57 12.12
N LEU A 398 9.47 -0.31 11.75
CA LEU A 398 10.17 0.86 12.29
C LEU A 398 10.02 1.01 13.81
N GLU A 399 8.88 0.59 14.37
CA GLU A 399 8.64 0.62 15.83
C GLU A 399 9.68 -0.16 16.63
N GLU A 400 10.24 -1.23 16.06
CA GLU A 400 11.20 -2.07 16.76
C GLU A 400 12.54 -1.37 16.99
N PRO A 401 13.29 -0.91 15.97
CA PRO A 401 14.53 -0.18 16.20
C PRO A 401 14.29 1.14 16.94
N MET A 402 13.12 1.78 16.78
CA MET A 402 12.80 2.98 17.55
C MET A 402 12.68 2.73 19.06
N LYS A 403 12.10 1.58 19.47
CA LYS A 403 11.91 1.25 20.89
C LYS A 403 13.09 0.49 21.48
N TYR A 404 13.65 -0.45 20.74
CA TYR A 404 14.63 -1.42 21.23
C TYR A 404 16.04 -1.17 20.71
N GLY A 405 16.23 -0.25 19.76
CA GLY A 405 17.53 0.08 19.17
C GLY A 405 17.99 -0.86 18.05
N ASP A 406 17.29 -1.97 17.81
CA ASP A 406 17.51 -2.87 16.67
C ASP A 406 16.21 -3.65 16.34
N PHE A 407 16.21 -4.40 15.24
CA PHE A 407 15.12 -5.28 14.89
C PHE A 407 15.03 -6.49 15.83
N LEU A 408 13.81 -6.82 16.24
CA LEU A 408 13.53 -8.00 17.04
C LEU A 408 13.81 -9.27 16.24
N ARG A 409 14.50 -10.22 16.90
CA ARG A 409 14.70 -11.57 16.41
C ARG A 409 13.63 -12.47 16.98
N MET A 410 13.01 -13.28 16.12
CA MET A 410 12.05 -14.30 16.55
C MET A 410 12.79 -15.64 16.64
N ILE A 411 12.66 -16.32 17.77
CA ILE A 411 13.27 -17.65 18.01
C ILE A 411 12.15 -18.65 18.27
N PRO A 412 12.09 -19.80 17.58
CA PRO A 412 11.04 -20.79 17.81
C PRO A 412 10.97 -21.23 19.28
N LYS A 413 9.77 -21.26 19.87
CA LYS A 413 9.57 -21.62 21.29
C LYS A 413 10.13 -23.00 21.64
N ASN A 414 10.13 -23.92 20.68
CA ASN A 414 10.64 -25.29 20.83
C ASN A 414 12.17 -25.42 20.67
N ALA A 415 12.87 -24.35 20.27
CA ALA A 415 14.32 -24.37 20.07
C ALA A 415 15.12 -24.01 21.33
N ILE A 416 14.44 -23.69 22.45
CA ILE A 416 15.08 -23.19 23.67
C ILE A 416 15.00 -24.25 24.78
N THR A 417 16.16 -24.64 25.32
CA THR A 417 16.31 -25.71 26.32
C THR A 417 16.77 -25.24 27.71
N ASN A 418 16.92 -23.94 27.97
CA ASN A 418 17.52 -23.45 29.23
C ASN A 418 16.63 -22.43 29.98
N GLU A 419 16.54 -22.61 31.31
CA GLU A 419 15.62 -21.92 32.24
C GLU A 419 16.13 -20.56 32.80
N ASN A 420 17.34 -20.10 32.43
CA ASN A 420 17.95 -18.87 32.98
C ASN A 420 17.92 -17.70 31.97
N GLU A 421 16.75 -17.33 31.47
CA GLU A 421 16.62 -16.20 30.55
C GLU A 421 16.46 -14.87 31.30
N LYS A 422 17.24 -13.85 30.91
CA LYS A 422 16.99 -12.47 31.32
C LYS A 422 15.79 -11.94 30.52
N VAL A 423 14.66 -11.77 31.20
CA VAL A 423 13.45 -11.18 30.62
C VAL A 423 13.51 -9.67 30.80
N LEU A 424 13.41 -8.94 29.70
CA LEU A 424 13.19 -7.50 29.70
C LEU A 424 11.70 -7.21 29.56
N HIS A 425 11.20 -6.42 30.49
CA HIS A 425 9.92 -5.75 30.39
C HIS A 425 10.18 -4.30 30.01
N LEU A 426 9.63 -3.87 28.89
CA LEU A 426 9.68 -2.48 28.45
C LEU A 426 8.25 -2.07 28.21
N ASN A 427 7.59 -1.55 29.26
CA ASN A 427 6.22 -1.09 29.15
C ASN A 427 6.13 -0.05 28.02
N TYR A 428 5.35 -0.32 26.96
CA TYR A 428 5.27 0.57 25.79
C TYR A 428 4.77 1.98 26.15
N ASN A 429 4.19 2.16 27.34
CA ASN A 429 3.63 3.41 27.82
C ASN A 429 4.58 4.25 28.69
N GLU A 430 5.72 3.70 29.12
CA GLU A 430 6.74 4.47 29.85
C GLU A 430 7.72 5.09 28.84
N LYS A 431 7.98 6.39 28.99
CA LYS A 431 8.78 7.21 28.08
C LYS A 431 10.26 7.09 28.34
#